data_AF-A0ABD1W264-F1
#
_entry.id   AF-A0ABD1W264-F1
#
_cell.length_a   1.000
_cell.length_b   1.000
_cell.length_c   1.000
_cell.angle_alpha   90.00
_cell.angle_beta   90.00
_cell.angle_gamma   90.00
#
_symmetry.space_group_name_H-M   'P 1'
#
loop_
_entity.id
_entity.type
_entity.pdbx_description
1 polymer ?
#
loop_
_entity_poly.entity_id
_entity_poly.type
_entity_poly.pdbx_seq_one_letter_code
_entity_poly.pdbx_strand_id
1 'polypeptide(L)'
;MKKPEPSIASSNKIRIDDGDNHESSSEDEKEIERELADVTFEELLRARSDGSEMVYRKPNAEKKSSRANKNRPMEISSKKPISRFREVVQVPKRVARDPRFESLCGNLDVDGFKKRYDFIYKNELPAEKESLKKKMKKAKDPEVVNELKDRIAQVDRELKSAVTKHTEKDILADHKRKEKEAAKKGKQPYYLKKSEIRKQKLIQKYEELKGSGKLDSFIDKKRKKNAAKDHRYMPYRRPAEQGSE
;
A
#
# COMPACT_ATOMS: atom_id res chain seq x y z
N MET A 1 -19.36 -28.60 3.52
CA MET A 1 -20.68 -28.49 2.86
C MET A 1 -20.44 -28.41 1.36
N LYS A 2 -20.89 -29.41 0.59
CA LYS A 2 -20.77 -29.38 -0.88
C LYS A 2 -21.79 -28.36 -1.41
N LYS A 3 -21.37 -27.49 -2.34
CA LYS A 3 -22.31 -26.62 -3.07
C LYS A 3 -23.24 -27.51 -3.91
N PRO A 4 -24.53 -27.16 -4.07
CA PRO A 4 -25.40 -27.89 -4.99
C PRO A 4 -24.87 -27.73 -6.42
N GLU A 5 -24.76 -28.83 -7.15
CA GLU A 5 -24.51 -28.81 -8.59
C GLU A 5 -25.73 -28.18 -9.29
N PRO A 6 -25.54 -27.27 -10.27
CA PRO A 6 -26.67 -26.75 -11.03
C PRO A 6 -27.29 -27.88 -11.86
N SER A 7 -28.62 -28.03 -11.76
CA SER A 7 -29.38 -28.95 -12.59
C SER A 7 -29.34 -28.47 -14.04
N ILE A 8 -28.54 -29.12 -14.88
CA ILE A 8 -28.46 -28.82 -16.30
C ILE A 8 -29.67 -29.46 -16.98
N ALA A 9 -30.61 -28.64 -17.44
CA ALA A 9 -31.70 -29.08 -18.30
C ALA A 9 -31.12 -29.60 -19.62
N SER A 10 -31.54 -30.80 -20.03
CA SER A 10 -31.12 -31.42 -21.29
C SER A 10 -32.14 -31.07 -22.37
N SER A 11 -31.94 -29.97 -23.10
CA SER A 11 -32.76 -29.65 -24.27
C SER A 11 -32.33 -30.51 -25.46
N ASN A 12 -33.05 -31.61 -25.68
CA ASN A 12 -32.99 -32.38 -26.92
C ASN A 12 -34.15 -31.93 -27.82
N LYS A 13 -33.91 -30.93 -28.68
CA LYS A 13 -34.54 -30.73 -30.00
C LYS A 13 -34.52 -29.24 -30.37
N ILE A 14 -33.44 -28.78 -30.98
CA ILE A 14 -33.54 -27.77 -32.03
C ILE A 14 -32.52 -28.19 -33.11
N ARG A 15 -33.01 -28.73 -34.23
CA ARG A 15 -32.25 -28.85 -35.47
C ARG A 15 -32.78 -27.74 -36.37
N ILE A 16 -31.98 -26.70 -36.59
CA ILE A 16 -32.28 -25.66 -37.57
C ILE A 16 -31.77 -26.19 -38.92
N ASP A 17 -32.70 -26.48 -39.82
CA ASP A 17 -32.45 -26.78 -41.22
C ASP A 17 -32.69 -25.48 -42.00
N ASP A 18 -31.67 -25.00 -42.71
CA ASP A 18 -31.69 -23.73 -43.45
C ASP A 18 -32.55 -23.88 -44.72
N GLY A 19 -33.87 -23.73 -44.57
CA GLY A 19 -34.85 -23.76 -45.66
C GLY A 19 -36.02 -22.83 -45.37
N ASP A 20 -36.20 -21.83 -46.24
CA ASP A 20 -37.13 -20.71 -46.15
C ASP A 20 -38.58 -21.08 -45.78
N ASN A 21 -39.17 -20.21 -44.93
CA ASN A 21 -40.58 -20.04 -44.59
C ASN A 21 -41.20 -21.02 -43.56
N HIS A 22 -41.17 -20.63 -42.28
CA HIS A 22 -41.98 -21.27 -41.23
C HIS A 22 -42.62 -20.23 -40.30
N GLU A 23 -43.94 -20.27 -40.23
CA GLU A 23 -44.79 -19.46 -39.36
C GLU A 23 -44.58 -19.89 -37.89
N SER A 24 -44.05 -18.99 -37.05
CA SER A 24 -43.69 -19.27 -35.65
C SER A 24 -44.94 -19.38 -34.79
N SER A 25 -45.15 -20.54 -34.14
CA SER A 25 -46.30 -20.78 -33.27
C SER A 25 -46.12 -20.04 -31.94
N SER A 26 -47.19 -19.47 -31.38
CA SER A 26 -47.15 -18.70 -30.12
C SER A 26 -46.68 -19.50 -28.89
N GLU A 27 -46.59 -20.82 -29.02
CA GLU A 27 -46.09 -21.72 -27.98
C GLU A 27 -44.56 -21.79 -27.98
N ASP A 28 -43.93 -21.69 -29.16
CA ASP A 28 -42.48 -21.77 -29.33
C ASP A 28 -41.79 -20.54 -28.74
N GLU A 29 -42.38 -19.35 -28.90
CA GLU A 29 -41.85 -18.10 -28.32
C GLU A 29 -41.82 -18.14 -26.78
N LYS A 30 -42.84 -18.74 -26.16
CA LYS A 30 -42.94 -18.86 -24.69
C LYS A 30 -41.98 -19.90 -24.11
N GLU A 31 -41.53 -20.84 -24.94
CA GLU A 31 -40.54 -21.84 -24.54
C GLU A 31 -39.13 -21.22 -24.59
N ILE A 32 -38.85 -20.43 -25.64
CA ILE A 32 -37.60 -19.66 -25.77
C ILE A 32 -37.45 -18.63 -24.63
N GLU A 33 -38.51 -17.91 -24.26
CA GLU A 33 -38.46 -16.97 -23.13
C GLU A 33 -38.12 -17.64 -21.80
N ARG A 34 -38.61 -18.87 -21.59
CA ARG A 34 -38.31 -19.65 -20.38
C ARG A 34 -36.86 -20.11 -20.35
N GLU A 35 -36.31 -20.54 -21.49
CA GLU A 35 -34.90 -20.94 -21.57
C GLU A 35 -33.94 -19.75 -21.41
N LEU A 36 -34.29 -18.57 -21.94
CA LEU A 36 -33.48 -17.36 -21.81
C LEU A 36 -33.51 -16.76 -20.40
N ALA A 37 -34.56 -17.01 -19.60
CA ALA A 37 -34.68 -16.50 -18.25
C ALA A 37 -33.56 -16.99 -17.32
N ASP A 38 -33.02 -18.19 -17.58
CA ASP A 38 -31.95 -18.80 -16.79
C ASP A 38 -30.53 -18.40 -17.27
N VAL A 39 -30.41 -17.74 -18.42
CA VAL A 39 -29.12 -17.34 -19.02
C VAL A 39 -28.75 -15.93 -18.57
N THR A 40 -27.51 -15.76 -18.13
CA THR A 40 -27.03 -14.44 -17.70
C THR A 40 -26.73 -13.53 -18.91
N PHE A 41 -26.95 -12.21 -18.76
CA PHE A 41 -26.70 -11.23 -19.83
C PHE A 41 -25.26 -11.26 -20.36
N GLU A 42 -24.29 -11.59 -19.50
CA GLU A 42 -22.89 -11.74 -19.89
C GLU A 42 -22.66 -12.91 -20.85
N GLU A 43 -23.35 -14.05 -20.64
CA GLU A 43 -23.28 -15.21 -21.53
C GLU A 43 -23.91 -14.92 -22.90
N LEU A 44 -25.01 -14.16 -22.93
CA LEU A 44 -25.65 -13.74 -24.19
C LEU A 44 -24.73 -12.84 -25.03
N LEU A 45 -24.05 -11.88 -24.38
CA LEU A 45 -23.09 -11.01 -25.07
C LEU A 45 -21.93 -11.81 -25.65
N ARG A 46 -21.47 -12.83 -24.92
CA ARG A 46 -20.37 -13.70 -25.32
C ARG A 46 -20.75 -14.63 -26.47
N ALA A 47 -21.95 -15.20 -26.44
CA ALA A 47 -22.46 -16.02 -27.55
C ALA A 47 -22.55 -15.18 -28.84
N ARG A 48 -22.97 -13.92 -28.74
CA ARG A 48 -23.03 -12.98 -29.88
C ARG A 48 -21.65 -12.64 -30.43
N SER A 49 -20.63 -12.46 -29.59
CA SER A 49 -19.27 -12.16 -30.06
C SER A 49 -18.59 -13.37 -30.69
N ASP A 50 -18.81 -14.55 -30.12
CA ASP A 50 -18.10 -15.77 -30.50
C ASP A 50 -18.79 -16.50 -31.66
N GLY A 51 -20.04 -16.13 -31.98
CA GLY A 51 -20.83 -16.71 -33.07
C GLY A 51 -21.21 -18.18 -32.85
N SER A 52 -21.01 -18.70 -31.65
CA SER A 52 -21.40 -20.06 -31.29
C SER A 52 -22.84 -20.06 -30.78
N GLU A 53 -23.71 -20.84 -31.42
CA GLU A 53 -25.01 -21.21 -30.87
C GLU A 53 -24.84 -21.75 -29.45
N MET A 54 -25.80 -21.42 -28.58
CA MET A 54 -25.78 -21.72 -27.15
C MET A 54 -25.86 -23.23 -26.87
N VAL A 55 -24.79 -23.94 -27.20
CA VAL A 55 -24.63 -25.36 -26.88
C VAL A 55 -23.66 -25.41 -25.73
N TYR A 56 -24.15 -25.71 -24.53
CA TYR A 56 -23.33 -26.01 -23.36
C TYR A 56 -22.38 -27.17 -23.68
N ARG A 57 -21.20 -26.86 -24.23
CA ARG A 57 -20.17 -27.86 -24.46
C ARG A 57 -19.62 -28.29 -23.11
N LYS A 58 -19.93 -29.51 -22.70
CA LYS A 58 -19.23 -30.16 -21.59
C LYS A 58 -17.73 -30.08 -21.87
N PRO A 59 -16.89 -29.59 -20.93
CA PRO A 59 -15.46 -29.66 -21.11
C PRO A 59 -15.11 -31.14 -21.23
N ASN A 60 -14.42 -31.49 -22.31
CA ASN A 60 -14.02 -32.87 -22.58
C ASN A 60 -12.95 -33.24 -21.55
N ALA A 61 -13.40 -33.73 -20.38
CA ALA A 61 -12.52 -34.18 -19.32
C ALA A 61 -11.87 -35.47 -19.81
N GLU A 62 -10.69 -35.36 -20.40
CA GLU A 62 -9.84 -36.50 -20.73
C GLU A 62 -9.76 -37.43 -19.51
N LYS A 63 -10.34 -38.63 -19.64
CA LYS A 63 -10.30 -39.63 -18.58
C LYS A 63 -8.84 -39.93 -18.29
N LYS A 64 -8.38 -39.59 -17.09
CA LYS A 64 -7.04 -39.99 -16.61
C LYS A 64 -6.93 -41.51 -16.75
N SER A 65 -6.00 -41.99 -17.58
CA SER A 65 -5.74 -43.42 -17.73
C SER A 65 -5.36 -44.00 -16.36
N SER A 66 -6.25 -44.77 -15.76
CA SER A 66 -5.97 -45.46 -14.50
C SER A 66 -4.98 -46.60 -14.76
N ARG A 67 -4.20 -46.95 -13.73
CA ARG A 67 -3.31 -48.12 -13.80
C ARG A 67 -4.17 -49.38 -13.88
N ALA A 68 -3.85 -50.28 -14.80
CA ALA A 68 -4.54 -51.58 -14.91
C ALA A 68 -4.32 -52.49 -13.68
N ASN A 69 -3.22 -52.31 -12.93
CA ASN A 69 -2.94 -53.00 -11.66
C ASN A 69 -2.15 -52.06 -10.73
N LYS A 70 -2.29 -52.23 -9.41
CA LYS A 70 -1.67 -51.38 -8.37
C LYS A 70 -0.14 -51.40 -8.42
N ASN A 71 0.46 -52.50 -8.87
CA ASN A 71 1.91 -52.70 -8.89
C ASN A 71 2.57 -52.30 -10.22
N ARG A 72 1.84 -51.70 -11.16
CA ARG A 72 2.36 -51.30 -12.48
C ARG A 72 2.70 -49.81 -12.52
N PRO A 73 3.85 -49.40 -13.07
CA PRO A 73 4.15 -47.99 -13.31
C PRO A 73 3.16 -47.36 -14.30
N MET A 74 2.96 -46.05 -14.16
CA MET A 74 2.07 -45.27 -15.03
C MET A 74 2.91 -44.37 -15.91
N GLU A 75 2.73 -44.49 -17.21
CA GLU A 75 3.36 -43.59 -18.18
C GLU A 75 2.67 -42.22 -18.13
N ILE A 76 3.47 -41.15 -18.10
CA ILE A 76 3.01 -39.77 -18.11
C ILE A 76 3.77 -39.06 -19.23
N SER A 77 3.06 -38.28 -20.05
CA SER A 77 3.68 -37.48 -21.10
C SER A 77 4.62 -36.42 -20.52
N SER A 78 5.82 -36.30 -21.08
CA SER A 78 6.81 -35.26 -20.74
C SER A 78 6.31 -33.84 -20.99
N LYS A 79 5.25 -33.68 -21.78
CA LYS A 79 4.60 -32.38 -22.06
C LYS A 79 3.72 -31.91 -20.89
N LYS A 80 3.40 -32.77 -19.92
CA LYS A 80 2.58 -32.39 -18.76
C LYS A 80 3.47 -31.75 -17.70
N PRO A 81 3.30 -30.45 -17.38
CA PRO A 81 4.13 -29.77 -16.39
C PRO A 81 3.86 -30.35 -14.99
N ILE A 82 4.93 -30.55 -14.22
CA ILE A 82 4.84 -31.01 -12.82
C ILE A 82 4.41 -29.82 -11.95
N SER A 83 3.43 -30.02 -11.07
CA SER A 83 2.85 -28.92 -10.28
C SER A 83 3.81 -28.33 -9.24
N ARG A 84 4.71 -29.15 -8.68
CA ARG A 84 5.74 -28.74 -7.71
C ARG A 84 6.98 -29.60 -7.87
N PHE A 85 8.14 -28.96 -7.97
CA PHE A 85 9.41 -29.66 -7.86
C PHE A 85 9.55 -30.19 -6.42
N ARG A 86 9.67 -31.52 -6.29
CA ARG A 86 9.98 -32.16 -5.00
C ARG A 86 11.50 -32.24 -4.87
N GLU A 87 12.08 -31.51 -3.92
CA GLU A 87 13.46 -31.76 -3.50
C GLU A 87 13.49 -33.09 -2.72
N VAL A 88 13.89 -34.16 -3.42
CA VAL A 88 13.96 -35.51 -2.84
C VAL A 88 15.18 -35.66 -1.92
N VAL A 89 16.19 -34.80 -2.10
CA VAL A 89 17.40 -34.75 -1.28
C VAL A 89 17.56 -33.34 -0.72
N GLN A 90 17.38 -33.18 0.59
CA GLN A 90 17.67 -31.92 1.27
C GLN A 90 19.18 -31.76 1.41
N VAL A 91 19.82 -31.19 0.39
CA VAL A 91 21.23 -30.79 0.47
C VAL A 91 21.31 -29.48 1.26
N PRO A 92 22.15 -29.37 2.31
CA PRO A 92 22.33 -28.13 3.04
C PRO A 92 22.88 -27.05 2.09
N LYS A 93 22.02 -26.09 1.72
CA LYS A 93 22.40 -24.97 0.86
C LYS A 93 23.32 -24.04 1.66
N ARG A 94 24.56 -23.86 1.20
CA ARG A 94 25.48 -22.87 1.76
C ARG A 94 25.03 -21.48 1.31
N VAL A 95 24.37 -20.76 2.19
CA VAL A 95 24.03 -19.34 1.99
C VAL A 95 25.19 -18.51 2.53
N ALA A 96 25.82 -17.70 1.68
CA ALA A 96 26.79 -16.70 2.14
C ALA A 96 26.04 -15.70 3.03
N ARG A 97 26.34 -15.69 4.33
CA ARG A 97 25.74 -14.77 5.29
C ARG A 97 26.64 -13.57 5.45
N ASP A 98 26.10 -12.38 5.21
CA ASP A 98 26.75 -11.13 5.58
C ASP A 98 26.43 -10.86 7.05
N PRO A 99 27.43 -10.77 7.94
CA PRO A 99 27.21 -10.57 9.38
C PRO A 99 26.41 -9.30 9.67
N ARG A 100 26.46 -8.27 8.81
CA ARG A 100 25.67 -7.04 8.97
C ARG A 100 24.17 -7.27 8.80
N PHE A 101 23.81 -8.30 8.05
CA PHE A 101 22.42 -8.64 7.71
C PHE A 101 21.99 -9.98 8.33
N GLU A 102 22.82 -10.56 9.19
CA GLU A 102 22.53 -11.82 9.86
C GLU A 102 21.63 -11.58 11.08
N SER A 103 20.56 -12.36 11.20
CA SER A 103 19.60 -12.26 12.31
C SER A 103 20.23 -12.50 13.69
N LEU A 104 21.38 -13.18 13.73
CA LEU A 104 22.14 -13.45 14.95
C LEU A 104 22.91 -12.23 15.48
N CYS A 105 23.14 -11.21 14.63
CA CYS A 105 23.97 -10.05 14.99
C CYS A 105 23.23 -9.01 15.84
N GLY A 106 21.97 -9.27 16.23
CA GLY A 106 21.16 -8.44 17.10
C GLY A 106 20.35 -7.36 16.37
N ASN A 107 19.52 -6.63 17.14
CA ASN A 107 18.67 -5.56 16.62
C ASN A 107 19.31 -4.18 16.85
N LEU A 108 19.06 -3.23 15.93
CA LEU A 108 19.54 -1.86 16.06
C LEU A 108 18.90 -1.14 17.25
N ASP A 109 19.69 -0.88 18.29
CA ASP A 109 19.32 0.06 19.35
C ASP A 109 19.53 1.51 18.86
N VAL A 110 18.44 2.10 18.36
CA VAL A 110 18.42 3.49 17.86
C VAL A 110 18.77 4.49 18.95
N ASP A 111 18.44 4.22 20.21
CA ASP A 111 18.67 5.14 21.32
C ASP A 111 20.12 5.09 21.79
N GLY A 112 20.68 3.90 21.97
CA GLY A 112 22.09 3.71 22.25
C GLY A 112 22.98 4.22 21.12
N PHE A 113 22.60 3.97 19.86
CA PHE A 113 23.33 4.51 18.70
C PHE A 113 23.39 6.03 18.75
N LYS A 114 22.24 6.69 18.94
CA LYS A 114 22.20 8.15 19.03
C LYS A 114 23.11 8.68 20.13
N LYS A 115 23.01 8.14 21.35
CA LYS A 115 23.86 8.55 22.48
C LYS A 115 25.35 8.40 22.18
N ARG A 116 25.76 7.29 21.55
CA ARG A 116 27.17 7.05 21.19
C ARG A 116 27.67 8.03 20.13
N TYR A 117 26.81 8.39 19.18
CA TYR A 117 27.12 9.30 18.07
C TYR A 117 26.55 10.72 18.27
N ASP A 118 26.26 11.12 19.51
CA ASP A 118 25.69 12.42 19.85
C ASP A 118 26.61 13.58 19.43
N PHE A 119 27.93 13.33 19.39
CA PHE A 119 28.95 14.31 19.00
C PHE A 119 28.76 14.80 17.55
N ILE A 120 28.21 13.97 16.67
CA ILE A 120 27.90 14.35 15.28
C ILE A 120 26.90 15.50 15.27
N TYR A 121 25.84 15.38 16.06
CA TYR A 121 24.77 16.38 16.12
C TYR A 121 25.15 17.62 16.94
N LYS A 122 25.93 17.45 18.01
CA LYS A 122 26.31 18.54 18.91
C LYS A 122 27.48 19.37 18.39
N ASN A 123 28.48 18.73 17.77
CA ASN A 123 29.76 19.36 17.44
C ASN A 123 30.02 19.37 15.93
N GLU A 124 30.00 18.21 15.27
CA GLU A 124 30.49 18.10 13.89
C GLU A 124 29.57 18.77 12.87
N LEU A 125 28.26 18.52 12.90
CA LEU A 125 27.31 19.13 11.96
C LEU A 125 27.25 20.67 12.09
N PRO A 126 27.21 21.26 13.30
CA PRO A 126 27.34 22.71 13.45
C PRO A 126 28.67 23.27 12.91
N ALA A 127 29.79 22.60 13.19
CA ALA A 127 31.10 23.01 12.68
C ALA A 127 31.20 22.89 11.15
N GLU A 128 30.65 21.82 10.57
CA GLU A 128 30.54 21.63 9.13
C GLU A 128 29.74 22.78 8.52
N LYS A 129 28.57 23.11 9.10
CA LYS A 129 27.74 24.23 8.64
C LYS A 129 28.48 25.56 8.65
N GLU A 130 29.26 25.84 9.69
CA GLU A 130 30.08 27.05 9.75
C GLU A 130 31.19 27.05 8.69
N SER A 131 31.85 25.92 8.49
CA SER A 131 32.88 25.77 7.45
C SER A 131 32.30 25.98 6.04
N LEU A 132 31.11 25.44 5.77
CA LEU A 132 30.40 25.61 4.50
C LEU A 132 29.99 27.06 4.28
N LYS A 133 29.51 27.76 5.32
CA LYS A 133 29.24 29.20 5.25
C LYS A 133 30.49 30.01 4.92
N LYS A 134 31.64 29.65 5.50
CA LYS A 134 32.93 30.30 5.19
C LYS A 134 33.34 30.05 3.73
N LYS A 135 33.18 28.82 3.21
CA LYS A 135 33.42 28.49 1.80
C LYS A 135 32.47 29.26 0.86
N MET A 136 31.19 29.34 1.21
CA MET A 136 30.17 30.05 0.42
C MET A 136 30.48 31.55 0.28
N LYS A 137 31.05 32.17 1.32
CA LYS A 137 31.48 33.58 1.26
C LYS A 137 32.71 33.81 0.36
N LYS A 138 33.53 32.78 0.15
CA LYS A 138 34.77 32.86 -0.65
C LYS A 138 34.55 32.47 -2.10
N ALA A 139 33.60 31.58 -2.37
CA ALA A 139 33.26 31.13 -3.70
C ALA A 139 32.67 32.28 -4.52
N LYS A 140 33.10 32.39 -5.78
CA LYS A 140 32.59 33.36 -6.75
C LYS A 140 31.67 32.69 -7.78
N ASP A 141 31.90 31.42 -8.06
CA ASP A 141 31.15 30.66 -9.05
C ASP A 141 29.72 30.39 -8.57
N PRO A 142 28.69 30.70 -9.38
CA PRO A 142 27.30 30.59 -8.96
C PRO A 142 26.86 29.14 -8.72
N GLU A 143 27.38 28.19 -9.50
CA GLU A 143 27.07 26.76 -9.35
C GLU A 143 27.59 26.22 -8.02
N VAL A 144 28.86 26.47 -7.71
CA VAL A 144 29.49 26.07 -6.43
C VAL A 144 28.76 26.70 -5.25
N VAL A 145 28.34 27.97 -5.36
CA VAL A 145 27.56 28.63 -4.32
C VAL A 145 26.21 27.94 -4.10
N ASN A 146 25.55 27.45 -5.16
CA ASN A 146 24.29 26.73 -5.05
C ASN A 146 24.48 25.35 -4.40
N GLU A 147 25.51 24.59 -4.79
CA GLU A 147 25.83 23.31 -4.14
C GLU A 147 26.11 23.49 -2.65
N LEU A 148 26.87 24.53 -2.27
CA LEU A 148 27.14 24.84 -0.87
C LEU A 148 25.86 25.21 -0.09
N LYS A 149 24.93 25.94 -0.71
CA LYS A 149 23.61 26.25 -0.11
C LYS A 149 22.80 24.98 0.10
N ASP A 150 22.78 24.08 -0.89
CA ASP A 150 22.04 22.82 -0.81
C ASP A 150 22.59 21.91 0.29
N ARG A 151 23.92 21.85 0.41
CA ARG A 151 24.58 21.13 1.51
C ARG A 151 24.23 21.73 2.87
N ILE A 152 24.28 23.05 3.02
CA ILE A 152 23.85 23.72 4.26
C ILE A 152 22.38 23.39 4.58
N ALA A 153 21.51 23.41 3.57
CA ALA A 153 20.10 23.07 3.73
C ALA A 153 19.88 21.60 4.11
N GLN A 154 20.74 20.68 3.65
CA GLN A 154 20.72 19.28 4.05
C GLN A 154 21.10 19.13 5.53
N VAL A 155 22.20 19.75 5.97
CA VAL A 155 22.62 19.76 7.38
C VAL A 155 21.53 20.35 8.27
N ASP A 156 20.90 21.45 7.85
CA ASP A 156 19.79 22.06 8.59
C ASP A 156 18.55 21.18 8.67
N ARG A 157 18.23 20.44 7.61
CA ARG A 157 17.14 19.45 7.61
C ARG A 157 17.45 18.31 8.59
N GLU A 158 18.69 17.83 8.61
CA GLU A 158 19.12 16.77 9.50
C GLU A 158 19.01 17.18 10.97
N LEU A 159 19.58 18.34 11.35
CA LEU A 159 19.49 18.89 12.71
C LEU A 159 18.03 19.10 13.15
N LYS A 160 17.17 19.67 12.29
CA LYS A 160 15.74 19.84 12.60
C LYS A 160 15.01 18.51 12.78
N SER A 161 15.33 17.52 11.95
CA SER A 161 14.73 16.18 12.03
C SER A 161 15.11 15.47 13.34
N ALA A 162 16.33 15.68 13.84
CA ALA A 162 16.77 15.16 15.12
C ALA A 162 15.94 15.78 16.25
N VAL A 163 15.87 17.12 16.33
CA VAL A 163 15.13 17.84 17.39
C VAL A 163 13.67 17.39 17.48
N THR A 164 12.97 17.28 16.35
CA THR A 164 11.56 16.85 16.34
C THR A 164 11.32 15.42 16.81
N LYS A 165 12.31 14.53 16.70
CA LYS A 165 12.23 13.16 17.22
C LYS A 165 12.57 13.10 18.71
N HIS A 166 13.33 14.06 19.24
CA HIS A 166 13.64 14.15 20.67
C HIS A 166 12.41 14.58 21.47
N THR A 167 11.67 15.61 21.02
CA THR A 167 10.51 16.13 21.78
C THR A 167 9.45 15.08 22.14
N GLU A 168 9.08 14.20 21.20
CA GLU A 168 8.12 13.12 21.51
C GLU A 168 8.66 12.11 22.54
N LYS A 169 9.96 11.79 22.46
CA LYS A 169 10.62 10.89 23.41
C LYS A 169 10.74 11.53 24.77
N ASP A 170 11.05 12.82 24.82
CA ASP A 170 11.20 13.58 26.06
C ASP A 170 9.85 13.68 26.78
N ILE A 171 8.77 13.98 26.06
CA ILE A 171 7.39 13.93 26.59
C ILE A 171 7.09 12.56 27.22
N LEU A 172 7.41 11.48 26.52
CA LEU A 172 7.18 10.12 27.01
C LEU A 172 8.06 9.78 28.21
N ALA A 173 9.31 10.21 28.21
CA ALA A 173 10.25 9.99 29.31
C ALA A 173 9.82 10.75 30.57
N ASP A 174 9.43 12.01 30.43
CA ASP A 174 8.90 12.84 31.51
C ASP A 174 7.63 12.25 32.10
N HIS A 175 6.71 11.79 31.25
CA HIS A 175 5.51 11.11 31.72
C HIS A 175 5.85 9.82 32.48
N LYS A 176 6.69 8.96 31.90
CA LYS A 176 7.15 7.73 32.59
C LYS A 176 7.82 8.04 33.92
N ARG A 177 8.57 9.14 34.04
CA ARG A 177 9.17 9.56 35.31
C ARG A 177 8.10 9.93 36.33
N LYS A 178 7.13 10.77 35.95
CA LYS A 178 6.00 11.17 36.82
C LYS A 178 5.18 9.97 37.30
N GLU A 179 4.88 9.06 36.38
CA GLU A 179 4.11 7.85 36.71
C GLU A 179 4.88 6.87 37.59
N LYS A 180 6.20 6.75 37.40
CA LYS A 180 7.05 5.99 38.33
C LYS A 180 7.01 6.57 39.74
N GLU A 181 7.03 7.89 39.88
CA GLU A 181 6.92 8.56 41.19
C GLU A 181 5.53 8.39 41.81
N ALA A 182 4.47 8.45 41.00
CA ALA A 182 3.10 8.19 41.46
C ALA A 182 2.90 6.72 41.88
N ALA A 183 3.47 5.79 41.13
CA ALA A 183 3.44 4.36 41.43
C ALA A 183 4.22 4.03 42.72
N LYS A 184 5.36 4.68 42.96
CA LYS A 184 6.07 4.60 44.25
C LYS A 184 5.21 5.05 45.43
N LYS A 185 4.28 5.98 45.21
CA LYS A 185 3.30 6.46 46.21
C LYS A 185 2.05 5.56 46.29
N GLY A 186 2.02 4.44 45.58
CA GLY A 186 0.91 3.48 45.59
C GLY A 186 -0.24 3.78 44.62
N LYS A 187 -0.13 4.81 43.76
CA LYS A 187 -1.13 5.06 42.72
C LYS A 187 -0.94 4.08 41.55
N GLN A 188 -2.02 3.75 40.85
CA GLN A 188 -1.90 2.92 39.66
C GLN A 188 -1.19 3.69 38.52
N PRO A 189 -0.20 3.08 37.84
CA PRO A 189 0.51 3.74 36.76
C PRO A 189 -0.41 3.94 35.55
N TYR A 190 -0.49 5.18 35.07
CA TYR A 190 -1.19 5.53 33.85
C TYR A 190 -0.24 5.54 32.65
N TYR A 191 -0.74 5.21 31.45
CA TYR A 191 0.03 5.31 30.22
C TYR A 191 -0.70 6.20 29.24
N LEU A 192 -0.03 7.25 28.77
CA LEU A 192 -0.59 8.20 27.80
C LEU A 192 -1.07 7.48 26.54
N LYS A 193 -2.29 7.83 26.12
CA LYS A 193 -2.78 7.44 24.80
C LYS A 193 -2.00 8.18 23.71
N LYS A 194 -1.91 7.58 22.52
CA LYS A 194 -1.26 8.23 21.35
C LYS A 194 -1.87 9.60 21.02
N SER A 195 -3.16 9.80 21.26
CA SER A 195 -3.85 11.09 21.07
C SER A 195 -3.37 12.15 22.06
N GLU A 196 -3.12 11.77 23.32
CA GLU A 196 -2.65 12.68 24.38
C GLU A 196 -1.21 13.10 24.15
N ILE A 197 -0.35 12.19 23.69
CA ILE A 197 1.02 12.51 23.27
C ILE A 197 1.00 13.58 22.16
N ARG A 198 0.12 13.42 21.16
CA ARG A 198 -0.03 14.41 20.08
C ARG A 198 -0.50 15.77 20.62
N LYS A 199 -1.42 15.80 21.59
CA LYS A 199 -1.88 17.04 22.24
C LYS A 199 -0.73 17.73 22.97
N GLN A 200 0.04 16.99 23.76
CA GLN A 200 1.22 17.53 24.48
C GLN A 200 2.27 18.08 23.51
N LYS A 201 2.56 17.36 22.41
CA LYS A 201 3.43 17.85 21.34
C LYS A 201 2.93 19.15 20.71
N LEU A 202 1.61 19.26 20.48
CA LEU A 202 0.99 20.48 19.95
C LEU A 202 1.11 21.66 20.93
N ILE A 203 0.95 21.42 22.23
CA ILE A 203 1.09 22.43 23.29
C ILE A 203 2.54 22.94 23.34
N GLN A 204 3.53 22.04 23.43
CA GLN A 204 4.94 22.45 23.42
C GLN A 204 5.30 23.26 22.17
N LYS A 205 4.86 22.80 20.99
CA LYS A 205 5.07 23.53 19.73
C LYS A 205 4.40 24.92 19.75
N TYR A 206 3.23 25.04 20.37
CA TYR A 206 2.54 26.31 20.52
C TYR A 206 3.34 27.27 21.41
N GLU A 207 3.85 26.79 22.54
CA GLU A 207 4.68 27.57 23.47
C GLU A 207 5.99 28.02 22.80
N GLU A 208 6.67 27.13 22.08
CA GLU A 208 7.86 27.46 21.27
C GLU A 208 7.56 28.57 20.24
N LEU A 209 6.46 28.44 19.51
CA LEU A 209 6.05 29.42 18.49
C LEU A 209 5.65 30.76 19.12
N LYS A 210 4.96 30.72 20.26
CA LYS A 210 4.58 31.92 21.04
C LYS A 210 5.84 32.64 21.55
N GLY A 211 6.79 31.91 22.13
CA GLY A 211 8.07 32.47 22.59
C GLY A 211 8.92 33.04 21.45
N SER A 212 8.87 32.44 20.26
CA SER A 212 9.57 32.93 19.08
C SER A 212 8.87 34.08 18.33
N GLY A 213 7.65 34.46 18.72
CA GLY A 213 6.82 35.47 18.05
C GLY A 213 6.30 35.06 16.67
N LYS A 214 6.41 33.78 16.27
CA LYS A 214 6.03 33.26 14.94
C LYS A 214 4.67 32.59 14.91
N LEU A 215 3.90 32.70 16.00
CA LEU A 215 2.63 32.02 16.17
C LEU A 215 1.59 32.46 15.14
N ASP A 216 1.39 33.77 14.96
CA ASP A 216 0.37 34.30 14.05
C ASP A 216 0.66 33.91 12.60
N SER A 217 1.91 34.05 12.16
CA SER A 217 2.34 33.58 10.84
C SER A 217 2.10 32.08 10.64
N PHE A 218 2.31 31.27 11.69
CA PHE A 218 2.04 29.83 11.62
C PHE A 218 0.53 29.54 11.51
N ILE A 219 -0.30 30.25 12.27
CA ILE A 219 -1.76 30.13 12.21
C ILE A 219 -2.26 30.55 10.83
N ASP A 220 -1.79 31.66 10.28
CA ASP A 220 -2.21 32.15 8.97
C ASP A 220 -1.80 31.20 7.85
N LYS A 221 -0.58 30.64 7.90
CA LYS A 221 -0.16 29.58 6.97
C LYS A 221 -1.03 28.33 7.08
N LYS A 222 -1.43 27.97 8.31
CA LYS A 222 -2.31 26.81 8.55
C LYS A 222 -3.72 27.08 8.02
N ARG A 223 -4.27 28.29 8.22
CA ARG A 223 -5.55 28.75 7.66
C ARG A 223 -5.52 28.68 6.13
N LYS A 224 -4.49 29.27 5.49
CA LYS A 224 -4.31 29.22 4.02
C LYS A 224 -4.22 27.79 3.50
N LYS A 225 -3.49 26.91 4.17
CA LYS A 225 -3.36 25.50 3.76
C LYS A 225 -4.67 24.73 3.91
N ASN A 226 -5.46 25.00 4.96
CA ASN A 226 -6.76 24.38 5.14
C ASN A 226 -7.74 24.88 4.07
N ALA A 227 -7.83 26.19 3.85
CA ALA A 227 -8.64 26.76 2.78
C ALA A 227 -8.28 26.15 1.41
N ALA A 228 -7.00 26.06 1.06
CA ALA A 228 -6.57 25.43 -0.19
C ALA A 228 -6.98 23.95 -0.31
N LYS A 229 -7.04 23.20 0.80
CA LYS A 229 -7.52 21.81 0.80
C LYS A 229 -9.03 21.75 0.63
N ASP A 230 -9.77 22.65 1.27
CA ASP A 230 -11.23 22.71 1.15
C ASP A 230 -11.61 23.08 -0.28
N HIS A 231 -10.90 24.06 -0.88
CA HIS A 231 -11.04 24.45 -2.29
C HIS A 231 -10.74 23.31 -3.28
N ARG A 232 -9.90 22.32 -2.93
CA ARG A 232 -9.61 21.17 -3.81
C ARG A 232 -10.86 20.33 -4.10
N TYR A 233 -11.79 20.28 -3.16
CA TYR A 233 -13.03 19.50 -3.27
C TYR A 233 -14.24 20.37 -3.65
N MET A 234 -14.03 21.68 -3.84
CA MET A 234 -15.08 22.56 -4.34
C MET A 234 -15.13 22.48 -5.87
N PRO A 235 -16.32 22.30 -6.46
CA PRO A 235 -16.46 22.31 -7.91
C PRO A 235 -16.03 23.67 -8.46
N TYR A 236 -15.24 23.66 -9.54
CA TYR A 236 -14.87 24.88 -10.24
C TYR A 236 -16.12 25.54 -10.81
N ARG A 237 -16.24 26.85 -10.62
CA ARG A 237 -17.31 27.65 -11.25
C ARG A 237 -17.16 27.49 -12.76
N ARG A 238 -18.22 27.00 -13.42
CA ARG A 238 -18.28 26.89 -14.88
C ARG A 238 -18.02 28.28 -15.47
N PRO A 239 -17.10 28.46 -16.44
CA PRO A 239 -16.93 29.75 -17.09
C PRO A 239 -18.27 30.15 -17.68
N ALA A 240 -18.78 31.31 -17.27
CA ALA A 240 -19.96 31.89 -17.89
C ALA A 240 -19.59 32.18 -19.35
N GLU A 241 -20.37 31.65 -20.29
CA GLU A 241 -20.27 32.05 -21.69
C GLU A 241 -20.42 33.58 -21.73
N GLN A 242 -19.36 34.26 -22.14
CA GLN A 242 -19.46 35.69 -22.42
C GLN A 242 -20.37 35.79 -23.65
N GLY A 243 -21.60 36.25 -23.42
CA GLY A 243 -22.50 36.64 -24.50
C GLY A 243 -21.79 37.67 -25.35
N SER A 244 -21.59 37.34 -26.61
CA SER A 244 -21.22 38.28 -27.65
C SER A 244 -22.35 39.30 -27.81
N GLU A 245 -22.11 40.53 -27.36
CA GLU A 245 -22.80 41.73 -27.85
C GLU A 245 -21.85 42.52 -28.74
#